data_AF-A0A7R7ATT4-F1
#
_entry.id   AF-A0A7R7ATT4-F1
#
_cell.length_a   1.000
_cell.length_b   1.000
_cell.length_c   1.000
_cell.angle_alpha   90.00
_cell.angle_beta   90.00
_cell.angle_gamma   90.00
#
_symmetry.space_group_name_H-M   'P 1'
#
loop_
_entity.id
_entity.type
_entity.pdbx_description
1 polymer ?
#
loop_
_entity_poly.entity_id
_entity_poly.type
_entity_poly.pdbx_seq_one_letter_code
_entity_poly.pdbx_strand_id
1 'polypeptide(L)'
;MSIAPNIPMRTLFTLMYLGGATTVATALFPATASADRLQPCAREGGICRLPYPAEVVYGARGRTTSRYFDRDAVPCSNRVFGDPAPGRPKSCFIVMRGRDQSDDNYDEPRRERWQPCADEGDFCDFYGRKVVRYGARGRFTQDVFRNGVQCDNDTFGDPAPGDEKRCYVRQ
;
A
#
# COMPACT_ATOMS: atom_id res chain seq x y z
N MET A 1 -70.77 -7.19 4.29
CA MET A 1 -71.00 -8.63 4.11
C MET A 1 -70.66 -9.01 2.68
N SER A 2 -69.98 -10.15 2.48
CA SER A 2 -69.31 -10.61 1.26
C SER A 2 -70.09 -10.44 -0.04
N ILE A 3 -69.46 -9.82 -1.05
CA ILE A 3 -69.83 -10.00 -2.46
C ILE A 3 -68.55 -9.91 -3.31
N ALA A 4 -68.15 -11.04 -3.89
CA ALA A 4 -67.47 -11.07 -5.19
C ALA A 4 -68.41 -11.82 -6.15
N PRO A 5 -68.63 -11.29 -7.35
CA PRO A 5 -68.27 -12.01 -8.57
C PRO A 5 -67.58 -11.07 -9.60
N ASN A 6 -66.47 -11.43 -10.25
CA ASN A 6 -66.31 -12.31 -11.41
C ASN A 6 -67.13 -11.86 -12.64
N ILE A 7 -66.51 -11.24 -13.69
CA ILE A 7 -66.07 -11.85 -15.00
C ILE A 7 -66.74 -11.01 -16.13
N PRO A 8 -66.23 -10.84 -17.38
CA PRO A 8 -64.86 -10.70 -17.90
C PRO A 8 -64.72 -9.68 -19.08
N MET A 9 -63.47 -9.36 -19.40
CA MET A 9 -62.85 -9.38 -20.75
C MET A 9 -63.77 -9.22 -21.99
N ARG A 10 -63.60 -8.11 -22.74
CA ARG A 10 -62.93 -8.10 -24.07
C ARG A 10 -63.22 -6.83 -24.89
N THR A 11 -62.11 -6.27 -25.38
CA THR A 11 -61.88 -5.61 -26.69
C THR A 11 -62.24 -4.14 -26.94
N LEU A 12 -61.18 -3.45 -27.40
CA LEU A 12 -61.11 -2.35 -28.39
C LEU A 12 -61.50 -0.96 -27.87
N PHE A 13 -60.52 -0.06 -27.76
CA PHE A 13 -60.20 0.83 -28.88
C PHE A 13 -58.85 1.54 -28.66
N THR A 14 -58.02 1.39 -29.67
CA THR A 14 -56.75 2.08 -29.92
C THR A 14 -56.95 3.60 -29.93
N LEU A 15 -56.08 4.35 -29.24
CA LEU A 15 -55.73 5.72 -29.63
C LEU A 15 -54.42 6.13 -28.94
N MET A 16 -53.36 6.11 -29.74
CA MET A 16 -52.11 6.83 -29.48
C MET A 16 -52.44 8.30 -29.25
N TYR A 17 -51.84 8.93 -28.23
CA TYR A 17 -51.33 10.28 -28.42
C TYR A 17 -50.04 10.50 -27.63
N LEU A 18 -49.05 10.92 -28.40
CA LEU A 18 -47.67 11.23 -28.06
C LEU A 18 -47.55 12.23 -26.91
N GLY A 19 -46.51 12.06 -26.11
CA GLY A 19 -46.01 13.09 -25.21
C GLY A 19 -45.32 12.57 -23.96
N GLY A 20 -44.67 11.40 -24.02
CA GLY A 20 -43.88 10.90 -22.90
C GLY A 20 -42.68 11.82 -22.68
N ALA A 21 -42.78 12.70 -21.69
CA ALA A 21 -41.62 13.38 -21.13
C ALA A 21 -40.71 12.31 -20.52
N THR A 22 -39.71 11.88 -21.29
CA THR A 22 -38.66 11.00 -20.80
C THR A 22 -37.83 11.82 -19.82
N THR A 23 -38.16 11.73 -18.53
CA THR A 23 -37.23 12.13 -17.48
C THR A 23 -36.02 11.21 -17.64
N VAL A 24 -34.96 11.72 -18.27
CA VAL A 24 -33.65 11.09 -18.19
C VAL A 24 -33.24 11.23 -16.74
N ALA A 25 -33.54 10.20 -15.94
CA ALA A 25 -33.02 10.07 -14.60
C ALA A 25 -31.51 9.89 -14.76
N THR A 26 -30.78 11.00 -14.74
CA THR A 26 -29.33 11.00 -14.60
C THR A 26 -29.04 10.30 -13.27
N ALA A 27 -28.70 9.02 -13.33
CA ALA A 27 -28.15 8.30 -12.20
C ALA A 27 -26.83 9.00 -11.84
N LEU A 28 -26.89 9.92 -10.88
CA LEU A 28 -25.72 10.39 -10.16
C LEU A 28 -25.25 9.19 -9.35
N PHE A 29 -24.39 8.37 -9.95
CA PHE A 29 -23.62 7.40 -9.18
C PHE A 29 -22.81 8.22 -8.17
N PRO A 30 -23.03 8.08 -6.85
CA PRO A 30 -22.11 8.66 -5.90
C PRO A 30 -20.75 8.03 -6.20
N ALA A 31 -19.77 8.85 -6.59
CA ALA A 31 -18.39 8.41 -6.58
C ALA A 31 -18.12 7.95 -5.15
N THR A 32 -17.93 6.63 -4.97
CA THR A 32 -17.44 6.10 -3.71
C THR A 32 -16.05 6.70 -3.51
N ALA A 33 -15.98 7.80 -2.78
CA ALA A 33 -14.72 8.35 -2.33
C ALA A 33 -14.09 7.27 -1.44
N SER A 34 -13.04 6.62 -1.93
CA SER A 34 -12.23 5.71 -1.15
C SER A 34 -11.58 6.52 -0.03
N ALA A 35 -12.17 6.45 1.16
CA ALA A 35 -11.55 7.01 2.35
C ALA A 35 -10.34 6.12 2.68
N ASP A 36 -9.14 6.65 2.48
CA ASP A 36 -7.91 6.02 2.94
C ASP A 36 -8.02 5.67 4.43
N ARG A 37 -7.79 4.40 4.77
CA ARG A 37 -7.96 3.93 6.16
C ARG A 37 -6.79 4.42 7.01
N LEU A 38 -7.06 5.31 7.96
CA LEU A 38 -6.04 5.84 8.87
C LEU A 38 -5.90 4.95 10.11
N GLN A 39 -4.68 4.47 10.38
CA GLN A 39 -4.34 3.71 11.58
C GLN A 39 -3.51 4.56 12.55
N PRO A 40 -3.97 4.83 13.79
CA PRO A 40 -3.16 5.55 14.78
C PRO A 40 -1.88 4.79 15.11
N CYS A 41 -0.77 5.53 15.23
CA CYS A 41 0.54 4.95 15.58
C CYS A 41 1.28 5.68 16.71
N ALA A 42 1.08 6.99 16.89
CA ALA A 42 1.75 7.74 17.95
C ALA A 42 0.99 9.03 18.29
N ARG A 43 1.09 9.46 19.55
CA ARG A 43 0.72 10.83 19.96
C ARG A 43 1.87 11.79 19.64
N GLU A 44 1.58 13.09 19.58
CA GLU A 44 2.59 14.15 19.43
C GLU A 44 3.71 13.98 20.48
N GLY A 45 4.96 14.06 20.01
CA GLY A 45 6.18 13.76 20.78
C GLY A 45 6.62 12.29 20.77
N GLY A 46 5.76 11.37 20.36
CA GLY A 46 6.07 9.93 20.27
C GLY A 46 6.81 9.53 18.99
N ILE A 47 7.13 8.24 18.89
CA ILE A 47 7.70 7.63 17.67
C ILE A 47 6.64 6.75 17.01
N CYS A 48 6.27 7.08 15.78
CA CYS A 48 5.46 6.24 14.92
C CYS A 48 6.37 5.18 14.28
N ARG A 49 6.17 3.90 14.61
CA ARG A 49 6.89 2.79 13.99
C ARG A 49 6.14 2.30 12.76
N LEU A 50 6.81 2.31 11.61
CA LEU A 50 6.21 1.92 10.34
C LEU A 50 6.48 0.45 10.05
N PRO A 51 5.45 -0.38 9.85
CA PRO A 51 5.62 -1.78 9.45
C PRO A 51 6.18 -1.90 8.02
N TYR A 52 5.89 -0.90 7.18
CA TYR A 52 6.32 -0.77 5.79
C TYR A 52 6.44 0.72 5.42
N PRO A 53 7.17 1.06 4.34
CA PRO A 53 7.16 2.42 3.79
C PRO A 53 5.74 2.93 3.56
N ALA A 54 5.40 4.05 4.18
CA ALA A 54 4.02 4.50 4.24
C ALA A 54 3.93 6.02 4.32
N GLU A 55 2.76 6.53 3.94
CA GLU A 55 2.38 7.90 4.23
C GLU A 55 1.92 8.03 5.69
N VAL A 56 2.48 9.00 6.39
CA VAL A 56 2.12 9.33 7.77
C VAL A 56 1.41 10.66 7.77
N VAL A 57 0.19 10.66 8.28
CA VAL A 57 -0.64 11.84 8.52
C VAL A 57 -0.40 12.31 9.95
N TYR A 58 -0.16 13.60 10.12
CA TYR A 58 0.00 14.27 11.40
C TYR A 58 -1.04 15.39 11.52
N GLY A 59 -1.79 15.42 12.62
CA GLY A 59 -2.74 16.51 12.83
C GLY A 59 -3.79 16.27 13.90
N ALA A 60 -4.79 17.13 13.93
CA ALA A 60 -5.89 17.11 14.89
C ALA A 60 -7.17 17.71 14.32
N ARG A 61 -8.32 17.07 14.62
CA ARG A 61 -9.67 17.58 14.27
C ARG A 61 -9.80 18.03 12.80
N GLY A 62 -9.32 17.20 11.87
CA GLY A 62 -9.40 17.45 10.42
C GLY A 62 -8.33 18.39 9.86
N ARG A 63 -7.56 19.10 10.70
CA ARG A 63 -6.39 19.87 10.25
C ARG A 63 -5.16 18.98 10.26
N THR A 64 -4.69 18.58 9.09
CA THR A 64 -3.63 17.59 8.93
C THR A 64 -2.60 18.01 7.89
N THR A 65 -1.42 17.39 7.98
CA THR A 65 -0.36 17.38 6.98
C THR A 65 0.12 15.94 6.85
N SER A 66 0.66 15.56 5.71
CA SER A 66 1.14 14.20 5.48
C SER A 66 2.45 14.19 4.73
N ARG A 67 3.25 13.15 4.96
CA ARG A 67 4.52 12.89 4.26
C ARG A 67 4.75 11.40 4.13
N TYR A 68 5.39 11.00 3.04
CA TYR A 68 5.83 9.62 2.84
C TYR A 68 7.20 9.37 3.48
N PHE A 69 7.36 8.20 4.09
CA PHE A 69 8.62 7.77 4.69
C PHE A 69 8.96 6.34 4.27
N ASP A 70 10.24 6.11 3.99
CA ASP A 70 10.85 4.82 3.63
C ASP A 70 11.63 4.17 4.79
N ARG A 71 11.66 4.82 5.96
CA ARG A 71 12.29 4.34 7.19
C ARG A 71 11.27 3.82 8.19
N ASP A 72 11.73 3.08 9.20
CA ASP A 72 10.88 2.40 10.17
C ASP A 72 10.49 3.20 11.40
N ALA A 73 11.13 4.34 11.66
CA ALA A 73 10.83 5.21 12.79
C ALA A 73 10.64 6.66 12.33
N VAL A 74 9.49 7.23 12.67
CA VAL A 74 9.16 8.62 12.36
C VAL A 74 8.78 9.36 13.65
N PRO A 75 9.54 10.41 14.04
CA PRO A 75 9.14 11.26 15.16
C PRO A 75 7.83 11.98 14.84
N CYS A 76 6.81 11.76 15.67
CA CYS A 76 5.50 12.35 15.53
C CYS A 76 5.51 13.79 16.08
N SER A 77 5.99 14.76 15.30
CA SER A 77 6.25 16.11 15.82
C SER A 77 6.18 17.22 14.77
N ASN A 78 5.97 18.44 15.25
CA ASN A 78 6.02 19.67 14.46
C ASN A 78 7.34 19.84 13.68
N ARG A 79 8.46 19.30 14.20
CA ARG A 79 9.76 19.38 13.52
C ARG A 79 9.78 18.59 12.20
N VAL A 80 9.05 17.48 12.12
CA VAL A 80 9.04 16.61 10.94
C VAL A 80 7.98 17.05 9.93
N PHE A 81 6.84 17.54 10.43
CA PHE A 81 5.62 17.72 9.66
C PHE A 81 5.18 19.19 9.50
N GLY A 82 5.73 20.12 10.29
CA GLY A 82 5.11 21.42 10.53
C GLY A 82 3.97 21.34 11.55
N ASP A 83 3.37 22.48 11.91
CA ASP A 83 2.20 22.51 12.80
C ASP A 83 0.89 22.78 12.02
N PRO A 84 0.16 21.72 11.61
CA PRO A 84 -1.11 21.89 10.90
C PRO A 84 -2.25 22.36 11.82
N ALA A 85 -2.12 22.19 13.14
CA ALA A 85 -3.18 22.48 14.11
C ALA A 85 -2.60 23.17 15.36
N PRO A 86 -2.21 24.46 15.25
CA PRO A 86 -1.62 25.19 16.36
C PRO A 86 -2.52 25.22 17.60
N GLY A 87 -1.90 25.08 18.78
CA GLY A 87 -2.60 25.06 20.07
C GLY A 87 -3.43 23.80 20.33
N ARG A 88 -3.32 22.77 19.48
CA ARG A 88 -4.04 21.50 19.65
C ARG A 88 -3.06 20.32 19.73
N PRO A 89 -3.33 19.33 20.61
CA PRO A 89 -2.54 18.10 20.64
C PRO A 89 -2.80 17.32 19.36
N LYS A 90 -1.73 16.93 18.68
CA LYS A 90 -1.77 16.21 17.41
C LYS A 90 -1.44 14.74 17.61
N SER A 91 -1.72 13.94 16.59
CA SER A 91 -1.37 12.53 16.58
C SER A 91 -0.99 12.11 15.17
N CYS A 92 -0.20 11.05 15.08
CA CYS A 92 0.20 10.45 13.83
C CYS A 92 -0.63 9.22 13.52
N PHE A 93 -0.94 9.08 12.23
CA PHE A 93 -1.68 7.98 11.65
C PHE A 93 -0.97 7.48 10.39
N ILE A 94 -0.94 6.18 10.18
CA ILE A 94 -0.44 5.56 8.95
C ILE A 94 -1.61 5.44 7.98
N VAL A 95 -1.42 5.89 6.74
CA VAL A 95 -2.37 5.65 5.64
C VAL A 95 -2.27 4.19 5.20
N MET A 96 -3.32 3.41 5.44
CA MET A 96 -3.51 2.09 4.86
C MET A 96 -4.30 2.27 3.57
N ARG A 97 -3.61 2.18 2.41
CA ARG A 97 -4.30 2.17 1.12
C ARG A 97 -5.24 0.97 1.04
N GLY A 98 -6.48 1.23 0.64
CA GLY A 98 -7.60 0.29 0.64
C GLY A 98 -7.26 -1.04 -0.03
N ARG A 99 -7.28 -2.11 0.77
CA ARG A 99 -7.33 -3.50 0.33
C ARG A 99 -8.76 -3.83 -0.09
N ASP A 100 -9.15 -3.48 -1.30
CA ASP A 100 -10.30 -4.08 -1.98
C ASP A 100 -9.82 -5.15 -2.96
N GLN A 101 -8.95 -6.05 -2.51
CA GLN A 101 -8.75 -7.34 -3.16
C GLN A 101 -8.19 -8.31 -2.13
N SER A 102 -9.09 -9.02 -1.48
CA SER A 102 -8.81 -10.29 -0.83
C SER A 102 -8.32 -11.26 -1.91
N ASP A 103 -7.00 -11.39 -2.02
CA ASP A 103 -6.39 -12.63 -2.46
C ASP A 103 -5.56 -13.13 -1.28
N ASP A 104 -5.90 -14.32 -0.82
CA ASP A 104 -5.37 -14.94 0.39
C ASP A 104 -3.89 -15.25 0.22
N ASN A 105 -3.00 -14.28 0.50
CA ASN A 105 -1.65 -14.60 0.97
C ASN A 105 -0.90 -13.42 1.62
N TYR A 106 -0.42 -13.69 2.84
CA TYR A 106 0.56 -12.96 3.62
C TYR A 106 0.08 -11.73 4.42
N ASP A 107 -0.28 -12.01 5.67
CA ASP A 107 0.55 -11.51 6.78
C ASP A 107 2.02 -11.60 6.37
N GLU A 108 2.64 -10.48 6.03
CA GLU A 108 4.10 -10.42 6.10
C GLU A 108 4.61 -9.10 6.66
N PRO A 109 5.26 -9.16 7.83
CA PRO A 109 6.11 -8.09 8.29
C PRO A 109 7.38 -8.10 7.43
N ARG A 110 7.66 -7.01 6.72
CA ARG A 110 8.94 -6.75 6.01
C ARG A 110 9.59 -8.01 5.39
N ARG A 111 9.08 -8.49 4.26
CA ARG A 111 10.02 -9.02 3.25
C ARG A 111 10.93 -7.86 2.89
N GLU A 112 12.14 -7.83 3.46
CA GLU A 112 13.24 -7.09 2.86
C GLU A 112 13.21 -7.43 1.37
N ARG A 113 12.93 -6.44 0.53
CA ARG A 113 12.75 -6.69 -0.90
C ARG A 113 14.13 -6.80 -1.51
N TRP A 114 14.55 -8.05 -1.71
CA TRP A 114 15.80 -8.40 -2.35
C TRP A 114 15.61 -8.45 -3.87
N GLN A 115 16.29 -7.57 -4.60
CA GLN A 115 16.29 -7.58 -6.05
C GLN A 115 17.46 -8.42 -6.57
N PRO A 116 17.24 -9.41 -7.47
CA PRO A 116 18.32 -10.12 -8.12
C PRO A 116 19.25 -9.15 -8.86
N CYS A 117 20.56 -9.35 -8.73
CA CYS A 117 21.55 -8.44 -9.29
C CYS A 117 22.50 -9.12 -10.28
N ALA A 118 23.11 -10.24 -9.88
CA ALA A 118 24.09 -10.96 -10.68
C ALA A 118 24.15 -12.43 -10.26
N ASP A 119 24.43 -13.32 -11.21
CA ASP A 119 24.71 -14.73 -10.97
C ASP A 119 26.11 -14.92 -10.35
N GLU A 120 26.37 -16.10 -9.75
CA GLU A 120 27.69 -16.44 -9.22
C GLU A 120 28.76 -16.33 -10.31
N GLY A 121 29.79 -15.52 -10.04
CA GLY A 121 30.87 -15.20 -10.97
C GLY A 121 30.69 -13.88 -11.73
N ASP A 122 29.50 -13.28 -11.72
CA ASP A 122 29.23 -12.03 -12.42
C ASP A 122 29.39 -10.79 -11.52
N PHE A 123 29.50 -9.60 -12.13
CA PHE A 123 29.57 -8.34 -11.42
C PHE A 123 28.17 -7.76 -11.17
N CYS A 124 27.85 -7.51 -9.91
CA CYS A 124 26.61 -6.84 -9.49
C CYS A 124 26.82 -5.32 -9.47
N ASP A 125 26.38 -4.61 -10.52
CA ASP A 125 26.48 -3.14 -10.59
C ASP A 125 25.29 -2.45 -9.93
N PHE A 126 25.58 -1.47 -9.07
CA PHE A 126 24.59 -0.61 -8.43
C PHE A 126 25.25 0.69 -7.97
N TYR A 127 24.48 1.77 -7.82
CA TYR A 127 25.01 3.05 -7.36
C TYR A 127 24.84 3.26 -5.84
N GLY A 128 25.80 3.96 -5.25
CA GLY A 128 25.76 4.34 -3.84
C GLY A 128 26.08 3.17 -2.91
N ARG A 129 25.73 3.31 -1.63
CA ARG A 129 25.95 2.26 -0.62
C ARG A 129 24.72 1.36 -0.55
N LYS A 130 24.90 0.06 -0.72
CA LYS A 130 23.82 -0.93 -0.68
C LYS A 130 24.22 -2.14 0.15
N VAL A 131 23.23 -2.78 0.77
CA VAL A 131 23.40 -4.12 1.36
C VAL A 131 23.22 -5.12 0.24
N VAL A 132 24.20 -6.00 0.07
CA VAL A 132 24.16 -7.08 -0.91
C VAL A 132 24.22 -8.40 -0.15
N ARG A 133 23.38 -9.35 -0.54
CA ARG A 133 23.47 -10.73 -0.06
C ARG A 133 23.86 -11.66 -1.20
N TYR A 134 24.61 -12.70 -0.86
CA TYR A 134 25.06 -13.75 -1.75
C TYR A 134 24.69 -15.10 -1.17
N GLY A 135 24.12 -15.99 -1.97
CA GLY A 135 23.74 -17.32 -1.50
C GLY A 135 22.61 -17.97 -2.29
N ALA A 136 22.13 -19.10 -1.77
CA ALA A 136 21.12 -19.95 -2.40
C ALA A 136 20.24 -20.65 -1.36
N ARG A 137 19.00 -20.99 -1.75
CA ARG A 137 18.08 -21.83 -0.95
C ARG A 137 17.94 -21.42 0.52
N GLY A 138 17.88 -20.12 0.79
CA GLY A 138 17.70 -19.59 2.15
C GLY A 138 19.00 -19.42 2.94
N ARG A 139 20.16 -19.84 2.42
CA ARG A 139 21.47 -19.67 3.04
C ARG A 139 22.20 -18.52 2.37
N PHE A 140 22.50 -17.45 3.12
CA PHE A 140 23.07 -16.22 2.56
C PHE A 140 24.12 -15.61 3.50
N THR A 141 25.20 -15.08 2.92
CA THR A 141 26.07 -14.08 3.55
C THR A 141 25.66 -12.69 3.08
N GLN A 142 25.80 -11.67 3.90
CA GLN A 142 25.46 -10.28 3.55
C GLN A 142 26.56 -9.32 3.97
N ASP A 143 26.78 -8.29 3.16
CA ASP A 143 27.66 -7.17 3.52
C ASP A 143 27.25 -5.89 2.79
N VAL A 144 27.92 -4.77 3.09
CA VAL A 144 27.63 -3.44 2.56
C VAL A 144 28.72 -3.00 1.59
N PHE A 145 28.34 -2.78 0.35
CA PHE A 145 29.26 -2.39 -0.72
C PHE A 145 28.89 -1.02 -1.29
N ARG A 146 29.82 -0.44 -2.07
CA ARG A 146 29.63 0.86 -2.72
C ARG A 146 29.94 0.74 -4.21
N ASN A 147 29.02 1.20 -5.05
CA ASN A 147 29.19 1.27 -6.50
C ASN A 147 29.44 -0.10 -7.18
N GLY A 148 28.80 -1.17 -6.67
CA GLY A 148 28.92 -2.52 -7.20
C GLY A 148 29.72 -3.48 -6.33
N VAL A 149 29.68 -4.78 -6.67
CA VAL A 149 30.43 -5.85 -6.02
C VAL A 149 30.56 -7.07 -6.93
N GLN A 150 31.68 -7.79 -6.83
CA GLN A 150 31.84 -9.10 -7.49
C GLN A 150 31.00 -10.16 -6.76
N CYS A 151 30.21 -10.93 -7.51
CA CYS A 151 29.30 -11.92 -6.95
C CYS A 151 29.94 -13.31 -6.80
N ASP A 152 30.87 -13.47 -5.84
CA ASP A 152 31.64 -14.73 -5.72
C ASP A 152 31.98 -15.13 -4.29
N ASN A 153 32.55 -16.34 -4.16
CA ASN A 153 32.97 -16.93 -2.89
C ASN A 153 34.19 -16.21 -2.29
N ASP A 154 35.00 -15.55 -3.10
CA ASP A 154 36.17 -14.79 -2.61
C ASP A 154 35.72 -13.53 -1.86
N THR A 155 34.65 -12.89 -2.32
CA THR A 155 34.10 -11.68 -1.73
C THR A 155 33.23 -11.97 -0.50
N PHE A 156 32.42 -13.02 -0.53
CA PHE A 156 31.39 -13.29 0.50
C PHE A 156 31.62 -14.57 1.33
N GLY A 157 32.61 -15.38 0.99
CA GLY A 157 32.67 -16.79 1.41
C GLY A 157 31.60 -17.64 0.72
N ASP A 158 31.55 -18.94 1.04
CA ASP A 158 30.55 -19.87 0.49
C ASP A 158 29.46 -20.24 1.52
N PRO A 159 28.30 -19.56 1.51
CA PRO A 159 27.18 -19.85 2.42
C PRO A 159 26.36 -21.09 2.00
N ALA A 160 26.49 -21.56 0.76
CA ALA A 160 25.70 -22.68 0.24
C ALA A 160 26.56 -23.58 -0.67
N PRO A 161 27.48 -24.38 -0.11
CA PRO A 161 28.35 -25.24 -0.89
C PRO A 161 27.55 -26.25 -1.72
N GLY A 162 27.97 -26.43 -2.98
CA GLY A 162 27.33 -27.32 -3.94
C GLY A 162 26.09 -26.75 -4.62
N ASP A 163 25.67 -25.54 -4.26
CA ASP A 163 24.54 -24.84 -4.89
C ASP A 163 25.03 -23.64 -5.72
N GLU A 164 24.36 -23.39 -6.85
CA GLU A 164 24.52 -22.15 -7.62
C GLU A 164 23.97 -20.98 -6.81
N LYS A 165 24.83 -20.01 -6.52
CA LYS A 165 24.51 -18.84 -5.71
C LYS A 165 24.21 -17.64 -6.60
N ARG A 166 23.54 -16.64 -6.03
CA ARG A 166 23.18 -15.41 -6.73
C ARG A 166 23.26 -14.23 -5.76
N CYS A 167 23.64 -13.07 -6.29
CA CYS A 167 23.63 -11.82 -5.55
C CYS A 167 22.28 -11.12 -5.63
N TYR A 168 21.90 -10.50 -4.52
CA TYR A 168 20.70 -9.68 -4.43
C TYR A 168 21.01 -8.38 -3.69
N VAL A 169 20.49 -7.27 -4.20
CA VAL A 169 20.59 -5.95 -3.57
C VAL A 169 19.33 -5.68 -2.74
N ARG A 170 19.49 -5.18 -1.52
CA ARG A 170 18.36 -4.73 -0.70
C ARG A 170 17.83 -3.40 -1.25
N GLN A 171 16.53 -3.36 -1.58
CA GLN A 171 15.81 -2.14 -1.96
C GLN A 171 15.72 -1.17 -0.78
#